data_AF-A0A1V2PPP3-F1
#
_entry.id   AF-A0A1V2PPP3-F1
#
_cell.length_a   1.000
_cell.length_b   1.000
_cell.length_c   1.000
_cell.angle_alpha   90.00
_cell.angle_beta   90.00
_cell.angle_gamma   90.00
#
_symmetry.space_group_name_H-M   'P 1'
#
loop_
_entity.id
_entity.type
_entity.pdbx_description
1 polymer ?
#
loop_
_entity_poly.entity_id
_entity_poly.type
_entity_poly.pdbx_seq_one_letter_code
_entity_poly.pdbx_strand_id
1 'polypeptide(L)' 'MARATRAAGMVPLVGALAAATALAGVAVFSASSAGCASPGQYVQRDGYVELVGGCIDARDLPPAPIAPPQHEGEPAGYQQ' A
#
# COMPACT_ATOMS: atom_id res chain seq x y z
N MET A 1 15.01 33.57 -28.17
CA MET A 1 13.64 33.49 -27.66
C MET A 1 13.14 32.05 -27.41
N ALA A 2 13.37 31.06 -28.28
CA ALA A 2 12.86 29.68 -28.10
C ALA A 2 13.49 28.86 -26.94
N ARG A 3 14.71 29.18 -26.50
CA ARG A 3 15.39 28.49 -25.38
C ARG A 3 14.83 28.90 -24.01
N ALA A 4 14.41 30.16 -23.89
CA ALA A 4 13.86 30.73 -22.66
C ALA A 4 12.46 30.18 -22.36
N THR A 5 11.62 29.98 -23.38
CA THR A 5 10.30 29.34 -23.23
C THR A 5 10.40 27.85 -22.90
N ARG A 6 11.38 27.13 -23.45
CA ARG A 6 11.65 25.72 -23.11
C ARG A 6 12.14 25.57 -21.68
N ALA A 7 12.99 26.49 -21.20
CA ALA A 7 13.46 26.53 -19.82
C ALA A 7 12.34 26.91 -18.83
N ALA A 8 11.46 27.83 -19.20
CA ALA A 8 10.31 28.23 -18.37
C ALA A 8 9.31 27.08 -18.12
N GLY A 9 9.20 26.12 -19.04
CA GLY A 9 8.41 24.90 -18.84
C GLY A 9 9.13 23.79 -18.06
N MET A 10 10.47 23.74 -18.11
CA MET A 10 11.24 22.70 -17.42
C MET A 10 11.33 22.92 -15.91
N VAL A 11 11.38 24.16 -15.44
CA VAL A 11 11.45 24.46 -14.01
C VAL A 11 10.24 23.90 -13.24
N PRO A 12 8.98 24.22 -13.61
CA PRO A 12 7.81 23.59 -13.01
C PRO A 12 7.74 22.06 -13.21
N LEU A 13 8.22 21.51 -14.33
CA LEU A 13 8.26 20.06 -14.55
C LEU A 13 9.18 19.36 -13.54
N VAL A 14 10.39 19.89 -13.34
CA VAL A 14 11.35 19.35 -12.36
C VAL A 14 10.79 19.49 -10.95
N GLY A 15 10.15 20.61 -10.62
CA GLY A 15 9.47 20.79 -9.34
C GLY A 15 8.38 19.76 -9.09
N ALA A 16 7.54 19.48 -10.09
CA ALA A 16 6.50 18.46 -10.00
C ALA A 16 7.08 17.04 -9.82
N LEU A 17 8.16 16.70 -10.55
CA LEU A 17 8.85 15.42 -10.40
C LEU A 17 9.50 15.28 -9.02
N ALA A 18 10.13 16.33 -8.50
CA ALA A 18 10.70 16.33 -7.17
C ALA A 18 9.62 16.12 -6.09
N ALA A 19 8.48 16.80 -6.21
CA ALA A 19 7.36 16.61 -5.29
C ALA A 19 6.78 15.19 -5.37
N ALA A 20 6.59 14.66 -6.58
CA ALA A 20 6.07 13.30 -6.79
C ALA A 20 7.00 12.23 -6.20
N THR A 21 8.31 12.36 -6.42
CA THR A 21 9.30 11.45 -5.85
C THR A 21 9.41 11.55 -4.34
N ALA A 22 9.31 12.75 -3.77
CA ALA A 22 9.25 12.94 -2.32
C ALA A 22 8.00 12.27 -1.71
N LEU A 23 6.83 12.46 -2.31
CA LEU A 23 5.58 11.83 -1.86
C LEU A 23 5.63 10.30 -1.97
N ALA A 24 6.17 9.76 -3.06
CA ALA A 24 6.38 8.33 -3.23
C ALA A 24 7.35 7.77 -2.18
N GLY A 25 8.44 8.49 -1.91
CA GLY A 25 9.41 8.12 -0.87
C GLY A 25 8.79 8.09 0.52
N VAL A 26 7.96 9.08 0.86
CA VAL A 26 7.22 9.11 2.14
C VAL A 26 6.28 7.90 2.27
N ALA A 27 5.58 7.52 1.21
CA ALA A 27 4.69 6.36 1.24
C ALA A 27 5.46 5.06 1.55
N VAL A 28 6.59 4.85 0.87
CA VAL A 28 7.45 3.67 1.11
C VAL A 28 8.06 3.69 2.51
N PHE A 29 8.51 4.86 2.97
CA PHE A 29 9.05 5.03 4.32
C PHE A 29 8.00 4.76 5.40
N SER A 30 6.77 5.21 5.21
CA SER A 30 5.66 4.90 6.12
C SER A 30 5.38 3.40 6.16
N ALA A 31 5.37 2.71 5.01
CA ALA A 31 5.16 1.26 4.97
C ALA A 31 6.29 0.48 5.66
N SER A 32 7.55 0.91 5.50
CA SER A 32 8.69 0.27 6.16
C SER A 32 8.74 0.57 7.66
N SER A 33 8.39 1.79 8.08
CA SER A 33 8.33 2.19 9.48
C SER A 33 7.11 1.65 10.24
N ALA A 34 6.01 1.34 9.55
CA ALA A 34 4.79 0.76 10.12
C ALA A 34 4.97 -0.66 10.70
N GLY A 35 6.18 -1.23 10.66
CA GLY A 35 6.51 -2.40 11.48
C GLY A 35 6.62 -3.73 10.74
N CYS A 36 6.70 -3.74 9.41
CA CYS A 36 7.12 -4.95 8.68
C CYS A 36 8.55 -5.43 9.04
N ALA A 37 9.30 -4.64 9.82
CA ALA A 37 10.57 -5.04 10.41
C ALA A 37 10.43 -6.02 11.59
N SER A 38 9.25 -6.11 12.22
CA SER A 38 8.98 -7.08 13.27
C SER A 38 8.34 -8.32 12.64
N PRO A 39 8.89 -9.53 12.81
CA PRO A 39 8.42 -10.74 12.12
C PRO A 39 7.00 -11.22 12.54
N GLY A 40 6.26 -10.41 13.28
CA GLY A 40 5.03 -10.80 13.95
C GLY A 40 5.29 -11.83 15.05
N GLN A 41 4.24 -12.15 15.81
CA GLN A 41 4.31 -13.19 16.82
C GLN A 41 3.14 -14.15 16.64
N TYR A 42 3.44 -15.44 16.63
CA TYR A 42 2.42 -16.49 16.64
C TYR A 42 1.85 -16.61 18.06
N VAL A 43 0.55 -16.40 18.20
CA VAL A 43 -0.17 -16.49 19.47
C VAL A 43 -1.21 -17.61 19.35
N GLN A 44 -1.20 -18.57 20.27
CA GLN A 44 -2.24 -19.59 20.36
C GLN A 44 -3.46 -19.01 21.09
N ARG A 45 -4.62 -19.04 20.44
CA ARG A 45 -5.91 -18.65 21.03
C ARG A 45 -6.96 -19.70 20.68
N ASP A 46 -7.68 -20.22 21.69
CA ASP A 46 -8.81 -21.15 21.52
C ASP A 46 -8.57 -22.36 20.58
N GLY A 47 -7.33 -22.86 20.54
CA GLY A 47 -6.95 -24.03 19.75
C GLY A 47 -6.45 -23.74 18.34
N TYR A 48 -6.31 -22.47 17.94
CA TYR A 48 -5.73 -22.06 16.66
C TYR A 48 -4.59 -21.04 16.84
N VAL A 49 -3.62 -21.09 15.92
CA VAL A 49 -2.45 -20.21 15.90
C VAL A 49 -2.79 -18.99 15.06
N GLU A 50 -2.69 -17.80 15.65
CA GLU A 50 -2.90 -16.52 14.99
C GLU A 50 -1.56 -15.79 14.85
N LEU A 51 -1.24 -15.27 13.66
CA LEU A 51 -0.09 -14.39 13.46
C LEU A 51 -0.51 -12.95 13.75
N VAL A 52 0.02 -12.35 14.81
CA VAL A 52 -0.31 -10.99 15.24
C VAL A 52 0.84 -10.04 14.94
N GLY A 53 0.55 -8.91 14.30
CA GLY A 53 1.49 -7.79 14.14
C GLY A 53 2.67 -8.03 13.19
N GLY A 54 2.63 -9.07 12.36
CA GLY A 54 3.63 -9.31 11.31
C GLY A 54 3.09 -8.94 9.93
N CYS A 55 3.94 -8.37 9.07
CA CYS A 55 3.66 -8.32 7.64
C CYS A 55 3.97 -9.67 7.03
N ILE A 56 2.97 -10.32 6.42
CA ILE A 56 3.15 -11.58 5.69
C ILE A 56 3.25 -11.28 4.18
N ASP A 57 4.23 -11.86 3.49
CA ASP A 57 4.34 -11.70 2.03
C ASP A 57 3.28 -12.58 1.35
N ALA A 58 2.65 -12.05 0.29
CA ALA A 58 1.68 -12.79 -0.52
C ALA A 58 2.28 -14.09 -1.11
N ARG A 59 3.60 -14.16 -1.28
CA ARG A 59 4.32 -15.34 -1.76
C ARG A 59 4.44 -16.45 -0.72
N ASP A 60 4.38 -16.11 0.56
CA ASP A 60 4.42 -17.07 1.66
C ASP A 60 3.03 -17.61 2.02
N LEU A 61 1.98 -17.00 1.47
CA LEU A 61 0.60 -17.48 1.64
C LEU A 61 0.33 -18.67 0.71
N PRO A 62 -0.28 -19.76 1.21
CA PRO A 62 -0.75 -20.84 0.36
C PRO A 62 -1.78 -20.31 -0.65
N PRO A 63 -1.97 -20.96 -1.81
CA PRO A 63 -2.95 -20.55 -2.79
C PRO A 63 -4.32 -20.39 -2.13
N ALA A 64 -4.94 -19.22 -2.32
CA ALA A 64 -6.26 -18.97 -1.77
C ALA A 64 -7.22 -20.08 -2.26
N PRO A 65 -8.02 -20.67 -1.36
CA PRO A 65 -9.08 -21.59 -1.77
C PRO A 65 -9.93 -20.89 -2.82
N ILE A 66 -10.30 -21.60 -3.89
CA ILE A 66 -11.23 -21.07 -4.88
C ILE A 66 -12.55 -20.83 -4.15
N ALA A 67 -12.79 -19.57 -3.79
CA ALA A 67 -14.04 -19.18 -3.19
C ALA A 67 -15.17 -19.40 -4.22
N PRO A 68 -16.35 -19.90 -3.81
CA PRO A 68 -17.53 -19.78 -4.64
C PRO A 68 -17.72 -18.29 -5.00
N PRO A 69 -18.28 -17.98 -6.17
CA PRO A 69 -18.41 -16.60 -6.65
C PRO A 69 -19.03 -15.72 -5.57
N GLN A 70 -18.25 -14.79 -5.06
CA GLN A 70 -18.72 -13.78 -4.13
C GLN A 70 -19.71 -12.90 -4.91
N HIS A 71 -20.89 -12.65 -4.34
CA HIS A 71 -21.81 -11.66 -4.91
C HIS A 71 -21.12 -10.29 -4.89
N GLU A 72 -20.67 -9.88 -6.06
CA GLU A 72 -20.23 -8.54 -6.37
C GLU A 72 -21.40 -7.57 -6.15
N GLY A 73 -21.31 -6.76 -5.10
CA GLY A 73 -22.08 -5.54 -4.93
C GLY A 73 -23.40 -5.68 -4.16
N GLU A 74 -23.35 -5.50 -2.85
CA GLU A 74 -24.46 -4.86 -2.15
C GLU A 74 -23.90 -3.81 -1.17
N PRO A 75 -23.92 -2.51 -1.51
CA PRO A 75 -23.71 -1.48 -0.52
C PRO A 75 -24.88 -1.58 0.47
N ALA A 76 -24.59 -2.00 1.70
CA ALA A 76 -25.53 -1.92 2.80
C ALA A 76 -26.10 -0.50 2.84
N GLY A 77 -27.41 -0.39 2.61
CA GLY A 77 -28.13 0.88 2.53
C GLY A 77 -27.80 1.78 3.72
N TYR A 78 -27.27 2.96 3.41
CA TYR A 78 -27.33 4.10 4.30
C TYR A 78 -28.79 4.61 4.23
N GLN A 79 -29.60 4.13 5.16
CA GLN A 79 -30.89 4.75 5.48
C GLN A 79 -30.62 6.17 5.97
N GLN A 80 -31.01 7.19 5.20
CA GLN A 80 -31.83 8.36 5.59
C GLN A 80 -32.13 9.23 4.37
#